data_AF-A0A1F7MM33-F1
#
_entry.id   AF-A0A1F7MM33-F1
#
_cell.length_a   1.000
_cell.length_b   1.000
_cell.length_c   1.000
_cell.angle_alpha   90.00
_cell.angle_beta   90.00
_cell.angle_gamma   90.00
#
_symmetry.space_group_name_H-M   'P 1'
#
loop_
_entity.id
_entity.type
_entity.pdbx_description
1 polymer ?
#
loop_
_entity_poly.entity_id
_entity_poly.type
_entity_poly.pdbx_seq_one_letter_code
_entity_poly.pdbx_strand_id
1 'polypeptide(L)'
;MIPLEPSPYFPSSRRYRDPLYLRVEEVPGAAARALNGERRIDRDAVLGLKLDALGRLFAAFAGDAAFESHRAGAVVVGEDLGTVEAGVRERLAAERVLSCRVLWLEETAPAGFPALALASVTTHDLPTIAGLWTGSDVREQRALGLAPNEEALGAIRGRLRVLTGAPEGAPVGEVVRRTHRLLADAPSVMITATLEDVLGLAERPNMPGTTAAVRPNWSVALPLPLEALRNDPRPRAVAEALGGRPVMQEIDG
;
A
#
# COMPACT_ATOMS: atom_id res chain seq x y z
N MET A 1 1.07 27.12 4.14
CA MET A 1 -0.08 26.28 4.53
C MET A 1 0.52 25.08 5.24
N ILE A 2 0.42 25.04 6.56
CA ILE A 2 0.93 23.91 7.35
C ILE A 2 -0.04 22.73 7.11
N PRO A 3 0.43 21.49 6.88
CA PRO A 3 -0.45 20.34 6.73
C PRO A 3 -1.41 20.25 7.93
N LEU A 4 -2.68 19.97 7.67
CA LEU A 4 -3.70 19.85 8.72
C LEU A 4 -3.33 18.70 9.69
N GLU A 5 -2.59 17.70 9.20
CA GLU A 5 -2.01 16.61 9.96
C GLU A 5 -0.63 16.20 9.39
N PRO A 6 0.27 15.64 10.21
CA PRO A 6 1.49 14.99 9.73
C PRO A 6 1.13 13.68 9.01
N SER A 7 0.63 13.76 7.78
CA SER A 7 0.49 12.61 6.89
C SER A 7 1.60 12.65 5.83
N PRO A 8 2.33 11.54 5.61
CA PRO A 8 3.33 11.47 4.54
C PRO A 8 2.70 11.54 3.14
N TYR A 9 1.37 11.43 3.04
CA TYR A 9 0.62 11.48 1.78
C TYR A 9 -0.30 12.70 1.69
N PHE A 10 -0.26 13.63 2.66
CA PHE A 10 -1.09 14.83 2.62
C PHE A 10 -0.74 15.67 1.37
N PRO A 11 -1.72 16.10 0.58
CA PRO A 11 -1.48 16.85 -0.64
C PRO A 11 -1.15 18.33 -0.33
N SER A 12 -0.15 18.63 0.50
CA SER A 12 0.38 20.00 0.59
C SER A 12 1.28 20.27 -0.61
N SER A 13 0.68 20.91 -1.64
CA SER A 13 1.29 21.49 -2.84
C SER A 13 2.26 20.58 -3.62
N ARG A 14 1.73 19.64 -4.42
CA ARG A 14 2.49 18.99 -5.49
C ARG A 14 2.67 19.92 -6.70
N ARG A 15 3.22 21.12 -6.48
CA ARG A 15 3.50 22.08 -7.57
C ARG A 15 4.62 21.59 -8.50
N TYR A 16 5.44 20.66 -8.03
CA TYR A 16 6.51 20.01 -8.77
C TYR A 16 6.48 18.50 -8.52
N ARG A 17 6.77 17.69 -9.56
CA ARG A 17 7.06 16.25 -9.41
C ARG A 17 8.46 16.14 -8.82
N ASP A 18 8.55 15.86 -7.53
CA ASP A 18 9.84 15.61 -6.87
C ASP A 18 9.89 14.16 -6.36
N PRO A 19 10.47 13.23 -7.13
CA PRO A 19 10.64 11.86 -6.69
C PRO A 19 11.73 11.77 -5.62
N LEU A 20 11.36 11.43 -4.39
CA LEU A 20 12.31 11.15 -3.31
C LEU A 20 12.83 9.70 -3.44
N TYR A 21 14.14 9.54 -3.66
CA TYR A 21 14.81 8.24 -3.66
C TYR A 21 15.56 8.04 -2.34
N LEU A 22 15.23 6.99 -1.60
CA LEU A 22 15.91 6.59 -0.37
C LEU A 22 16.42 5.17 -0.52
N ARG A 23 17.75 4.97 -0.42
CA ARG A 23 18.35 3.65 -0.20
C ARG A 23 18.29 3.32 1.28
N VAL A 24 17.16 2.75 1.69
CA VAL A 24 16.82 2.53 3.11
C VAL A 24 17.90 1.70 3.82
N GLU A 25 18.57 0.79 3.11
CA GLU A 25 19.68 -0.04 3.58
C GLU A 25 20.95 0.74 3.95
N GLU A 26 21.16 1.91 3.35
CA GLU A 26 22.29 2.80 3.65
C GLU A 26 21.96 3.81 4.76
N VAL A 27 20.69 3.87 5.20
CA VAL A 27 20.26 4.76 6.29
C VAL A 27 20.64 4.16 7.64
N PRO A 28 21.44 4.85 8.47
CA PRO A 28 21.81 4.35 9.80
C PRO A 28 20.57 4.09 10.69
N GLY A 29 20.23 2.83 10.91
CA GLY A 29 18.97 2.44 11.58
C GLY A 29 19.04 2.19 13.09
N ALA A 30 20.22 2.23 13.70
CA ALA A 30 20.42 1.72 15.07
C ALA A 30 19.71 2.56 16.15
N ALA A 31 19.65 3.88 16.00
CA ALA A 31 19.09 4.78 17.02
C ALA A 31 17.56 4.67 17.16
N ALA A 32 16.85 4.26 16.10
CA ALA A 32 15.38 4.16 16.10
C ALA A 32 14.85 2.83 16.69
N ARG A 33 15.70 1.80 16.84
CA ARG A 33 15.26 0.48 17.30
C ARG A 33 14.68 0.48 18.72
N ALA A 34 15.15 1.39 19.58
CA ALA A 34 14.64 1.53 20.94
C ALA A 34 13.15 1.95 20.97
N LEU A 35 12.64 2.58 19.91
CA LEU A 35 11.25 3.01 19.80
C LEU A 35 10.29 1.87 19.40
N ASN A 36 10.80 0.67 19.08
CA ASN A 36 9.98 -0.47 18.66
C ASN A 36 9.36 -1.26 19.83
N GLY A 37 9.54 -0.80 21.08
CA GLY A 37 9.05 -1.48 22.27
C GLY A 37 7.52 -1.54 22.41
N GLU A 38 6.81 -0.66 21.68
CA GLU A 38 5.36 -0.59 21.69
C GLU A 38 4.78 -0.64 20.28
N ARG A 39 3.50 -1.00 20.18
CA ARG A 39 2.78 -1.01 18.90
C ARG A 39 2.49 0.39 18.36
N ARG A 40 2.49 1.41 19.23
CA ARG A 40 2.22 2.79 18.82
C ARG A 40 3.52 3.50 18.48
N ILE A 41 3.59 4.03 17.26
CA ILE A 41 4.75 4.75 16.74
C ILE A 41 4.69 6.20 17.26
N ASP A 42 5.71 6.61 18.02
CA ASP A 42 5.96 8.02 18.33
C ASP A 42 6.53 8.72 17.10
N ARG A 43 5.67 9.48 16.41
CA ARG A 43 6.02 10.13 15.15
C ARG A 43 7.03 11.25 15.32
N ASP A 44 6.98 11.99 16.43
CA ASP A 44 7.85 13.13 16.64
C ASP A 44 9.26 12.65 16.97
N ALA A 45 9.38 11.64 17.83
CA ALA A 45 10.65 10.98 18.11
C ALA A 45 11.24 10.33 16.84
N VAL A 46 10.41 9.61 16.05
CA VAL A 46 10.84 9.00 14.79
C VAL A 46 11.26 10.06 13.77
N LEU A 47 10.53 11.17 13.67
CA LEU A 47 10.84 12.25 12.74
C LEU A 47 12.19 12.88 13.07
N GLY A 48 12.45 13.18 14.35
CA GLY A 48 13.74 13.72 14.79
C GLY A 48 14.90 12.81 14.39
N LEU A 49 14.81 11.51 14.70
CA LEU A 49 15.83 10.53 14.33
C LEU A 49 16.00 10.39 12.80
N LYS A 50 14.90 10.44 12.04
CA LYS A 50 14.95 10.39 10.58
C LYS A 50 15.61 11.63 9.99
N LEU A 51 15.24 12.82 10.43
CA LEU A 51 15.84 14.07 9.95
C LEU A 51 17.32 14.15 10.26
N ASP A 52 17.74 13.69 11.45
CA ASP A 52 19.16 13.60 11.80
C ASP A 52 19.94 12.65 10.88
N ALA A 53 19.39 11.45 10.63
CA ALA A 53 20.01 10.47 9.76
C ALA A 53 20.07 10.95 8.30
N LEU A 54 18.95 11.45 7.77
CA LEU A 54 18.85 11.97 6.42
C LEU A 54 19.73 13.22 6.21
N GLY A 55 19.79 14.12 7.20
CA GLY A 55 20.65 15.29 7.15
C GLY A 55 22.14 14.92 7.03
N ARG A 56 22.58 13.88 7.75
CA ARG A 56 23.96 13.36 7.63
C ARG A 56 24.24 12.77 6.25
N LEU A 57 23.31 11.99 5.71
CA LEU A 57 23.44 11.41 4.37
C LEU A 57 23.46 12.48 3.28
N PHE A 58 22.54 13.45 3.37
CA PHE A 58 22.45 14.54 2.42
C PHE A 58 23.72 15.40 2.43
N ALA A 59 24.24 15.74 3.62
CA ALA A 59 25.49 16.48 3.74
C ALA A 59 26.70 15.73 3.16
N ALA A 60 26.65 14.39 3.10
CA ALA A 60 27.69 13.56 2.52
C ALA A 60 27.52 13.30 1.01
N PHE A 61 26.36 13.62 0.43
CA PHE A 61 26.07 13.33 -0.97
C PHE A 61 26.59 14.44 -1.88
N ALA A 62 27.54 14.11 -2.75
CA ALA A 62 28.15 15.04 -3.71
C ALA A 62 27.67 14.80 -5.17
N GLY A 63 26.65 13.96 -5.37
CA GLY A 63 26.26 13.43 -6.68
C GLY A 63 26.95 12.11 -7.00
N ASP A 64 26.23 11.21 -7.67
CA ASP A 64 26.72 9.88 -8.06
C ASP A 64 26.14 9.48 -9.42
N ALA A 65 27.00 9.06 -10.36
CA ALA A 65 26.57 8.59 -11.67
C ALA A 65 25.70 7.32 -11.58
N ALA A 66 25.92 6.46 -10.57
CA ALA A 66 25.06 5.32 -10.31
C ALA A 66 23.67 5.75 -9.81
N PHE A 67 23.59 6.85 -9.06
CA PHE A 67 22.31 7.46 -8.67
C PHE A 67 21.54 8.01 -9.88
N GLU A 68 22.21 8.74 -10.77
CA GLU A 68 21.58 9.25 -11.99
C GLU A 68 21.14 8.12 -12.94
N SER A 69 21.95 7.07 -13.08
CA SER A 69 21.58 5.87 -13.85
C SER A 69 20.40 5.13 -13.21
N HIS A 70 20.34 5.04 -11.88
CA HIS A 70 19.22 4.43 -11.17
C HIS A 70 17.94 5.23 -11.34
N ARG A 71 18.01 6.57 -11.26
CA ARG A 71 16.90 7.48 -11.54
C ARG A 71 16.37 7.29 -12.97
N ALA A 72 17.27 7.14 -13.94
CA ALA A 72 16.91 6.90 -15.34
C ALA A 72 16.20 5.55 -15.57
N GLY A 73 16.41 4.56 -14.70
CA GLY A 73 15.75 3.25 -14.75
C GLY A 73 14.52 3.11 -13.84
N ALA A 74 14.07 4.19 -13.19
CA ALA A 74 12.97 4.12 -12.24
C ALA A 74 11.60 3.96 -12.93
N VAL A 75 10.74 3.14 -12.33
CA VAL A 75 9.34 3.01 -12.74
C VAL A 75 8.52 4.11 -12.07
N VAL A 76 7.73 4.84 -12.86
CA VAL A 76 6.82 5.86 -12.36
C VAL A 76 5.41 5.29 -12.30
N VAL A 77 4.77 5.41 -11.14
CA VAL A 77 3.37 5.04 -10.94
C VAL A 77 2.56 6.31 -10.65
N GLY A 78 1.56 6.57 -11.47
CA GLY A 78 0.58 7.63 -11.26
C GLY A 78 -0.58 7.08 -10.43
N GLU A 79 -0.78 7.65 -9.25
CA GLU A 79 -1.96 7.36 -8.45
C GLU A 79 -3.20 8.00 -9.12
N ASP A 80 -3.87 7.27 -9.99
CA ASP A 80 -5.04 7.70 -10.77
C ASP A 80 -6.35 7.11 -10.21
N LEU A 81 -6.53 7.22 -8.89
CA LEU A 81 -7.70 6.71 -8.16
C LEU A 81 -8.81 7.76 -8.07
N GLY A 82 -10.06 7.29 -7.97
CA GLY A 82 -11.23 8.15 -7.81
C GLY A 82 -11.66 8.84 -9.11
N THR A 83 -12.14 10.07 -9.00
CA THR A 83 -12.63 10.86 -10.13
C THR A 83 -11.44 11.42 -10.91
N VAL A 84 -11.12 10.78 -12.03
CA VAL A 84 -10.05 11.18 -12.94
C VAL A 84 -10.66 11.74 -14.22
N GLU A 85 -10.19 12.91 -14.69
CA GLU A 85 -10.69 13.50 -15.92
C GLU A 85 -10.42 12.62 -17.16
N ALA A 86 -11.34 12.67 -18.12
CA ALA A 86 -11.19 11.96 -19.39
C ALA A 86 -9.89 12.37 -20.10
N GLY A 87 -9.15 11.39 -20.65
CA GLY A 87 -7.88 11.64 -21.32
C GLY A 87 -6.63 11.57 -20.43
N VAL A 88 -6.78 11.67 -19.10
CA VAL A 88 -5.64 11.65 -18.17
C VAL A 88 -4.96 10.29 -18.16
N ARG A 89 -5.73 9.20 -18.10
CA ARG A 89 -5.19 7.83 -18.07
C ARG A 89 -4.50 7.47 -19.37
N GLU A 90 -5.07 7.90 -20.50
CA GLU A 90 -4.50 7.75 -21.83
C GLU A 90 -3.18 8.50 -21.93
N ARG A 91 -3.09 9.72 -21.37
CA ARG A 91 -1.83 10.46 -21.33
C ARG A 91 -0.78 9.81 -20.43
N LEU A 92 -1.17 9.31 -19.25
CA LEU A 92 -0.25 8.58 -18.38
C LEU A 92 0.33 7.34 -19.10
N ALA A 93 -0.52 6.57 -19.77
CA ALA A 93 -0.10 5.41 -20.54
C ALA A 93 0.83 5.78 -21.70
N ALA A 94 0.55 6.88 -22.42
CA ALA A 94 1.42 7.37 -23.50
C ALA A 94 2.82 7.79 -23.01
N GLU A 95 2.93 8.26 -21.77
CA GLU A 95 4.21 8.59 -21.11
C GLU A 95 4.82 7.40 -20.36
N ARG A 96 4.28 6.19 -20.56
CA ARG A 96 4.67 4.95 -19.87
C ARG A 96 4.63 5.03 -18.35
N VAL A 97 3.77 5.89 -17.80
CA VAL A 97 3.48 5.96 -16.36
C VAL A 97 2.46 4.87 -16.03
N LEU A 98 2.81 3.99 -15.08
CA LEU A 98 1.91 2.94 -14.63
C LEU A 98 0.68 3.55 -13.93
N SER A 99 -0.50 3.05 -14.25
CA SER A 99 -1.73 3.35 -13.50
C SER A 99 -1.76 2.56 -12.17
N CYS A 100 -2.54 3.02 -11.19
CA CYS A 100 -2.89 2.27 -9.99
C CYS A 100 -4.24 1.57 -10.16
N ARG A 101 -4.27 0.24 -10.03
CA ARG A 101 -5.49 -0.57 -10.02
C ARG A 101 -5.70 -1.21 -8.66
N VAL A 102 -6.77 -0.85 -7.97
CA VAL A 102 -7.06 -1.30 -6.61
C VAL A 102 -8.33 -2.15 -6.63
N LEU A 103 -8.23 -3.45 -6.35
CA LEU A 103 -9.33 -4.42 -6.49
C LEU A 103 -10.64 -4.00 -5.79
N TRP A 104 -10.55 -3.30 -4.65
CA TRP A 104 -11.72 -2.74 -3.96
C TRP A 104 -12.49 -1.71 -4.76
N LEU A 105 -11.81 -0.94 -5.61
CA LEU A 105 -12.38 0.14 -6.41
C LEU A 105 -12.74 -0.30 -7.84
N GLU A 106 -12.28 -1.48 -8.27
CA GLU A 106 -12.50 -2.00 -9.62
C GLU A 106 -13.76 -2.86 -9.70
N GLU A 107 -14.55 -2.72 -10.76
CA GLU A 107 -15.74 -3.55 -10.99
C GLU A 107 -15.40 -4.91 -11.61
N THR A 108 -14.29 -4.96 -12.35
CA THR A 108 -13.85 -6.15 -13.10
C THR A 108 -12.86 -6.99 -12.29
N ALA A 109 -12.72 -8.27 -12.67
CA ALA A 109 -11.71 -9.15 -12.09
C ALA A 109 -10.29 -8.72 -12.52
N PRO A 110 -9.23 -9.05 -11.75
CA PRO A 110 -7.86 -8.63 -12.04
C PRO A 110 -7.35 -8.98 -13.44
N ALA A 111 -7.83 -10.07 -14.05
CA ALA A 111 -7.49 -10.45 -15.43
C ALA A 111 -7.86 -9.37 -16.47
N GLY A 112 -8.81 -8.48 -16.16
CA GLY A 112 -9.18 -7.34 -17.01
C GLY A 112 -8.37 -6.07 -16.75
N PHE A 113 -7.43 -6.07 -15.81
CA PHE A 113 -6.62 -4.89 -15.51
C PHE A 113 -5.62 -4.60 -16.64
N PRO A 114 -5.27 -3.32 -16.88
CA PRO A 114 -4.27 -2.98 -17.89
C PRO A 114 -2.88 -3.52 -17.56
N ALA A 115 -2.11 -3.83 -18.60
CA ALA A 115 -0.71 -4.25 -18.47
C ALA A 115 0.16 -3.12 -17.88
N LEU A 116 0.01 -1.87 -18.33
CA LEU A 116 0.73 -0.70 -17.80
C LEU A 116 0.14 -0.21 -16.46
N ALA A 117 0.18 -1.06 -15.43
CA ALA A 117 -0.29 -0.73 -14.09
C ALA A 117 0.53 -1.38 -12.97
N LEU A 118 0.39 -0.78 -11.79
CA LEU A 118 0.55 -1.39 -10.49
C LEU A 118 -0.82 -1.82 -9.99
N ALA A 119 -0.99 -3.13 -9.79
CA ALA A 119 -2.21 -3.70 -9.24
C ALA A 119 -2.03 -4.05 -7.76
N SER A 120 -3.02 -3.71 -6.94
CA SER A 120 -3.07 -4.06 -5.52
C SER A 120 -4.49 -4.48 -5.11
N VAL A 121 -4.61 -5.15 -3.97
CA VAL A 121 -5.93 -5.45 -3.40
C VAL A 121 -6.56 -4.20 -2.78
N THR A 122 -5.75 -3.50 -1.98
CA THR A 122 -6.16 -2.36 -1.15
C THR A 122 -5.08 -1.28 -1.16
N THR A 123 -5.32 -0.19 -0.46
CA THR A 123 -4.34 0.85 -0.12
C THR A 123 -4.28 1.03 1.39
N HIS A 124 -3.37 1.87 1.87
CA HIS A 124 -3.28 2.23 3.29
C HIS A 124 -4.53 2.99 3.82
N ASP A 125 -5.34 3.55 2.92
CA ASP A 125 -6.57 4.29 3.23
C ASP A 125 -7.83 3.42 3.18
N LEU A 126 -7.73 2.22 2.59
CA LEU A 126 -8.85 1.32 2.38
C LEU A 126 -8.78 0.13 3.35
N PRO A 127 -9.91 -0.58 3.56
CA PRO A 127 -9.92 -1.73 4.46
C PRO A 127 -8.92 -2.80 4.01
N THR A 128 -8.27 -3.45 4.97
CA THR A 128 -7.52 -4.68 4.70
C THR A 128 -8.50 -5.80 4.29
N ILE A 129 -7.99 -6.88 3.70
CA ILE A 129 -8.78 -8.08 3.40
C ILE A 129 -9.45 -8.59 4.68
N ALA A 130 -8.73 -8.65 5.78
CA ALA A 130 -9.27 -9.09 7.06
C ALA A 130 -10.35 -8.11 7.59
N GLY A 131 -10.08 -6.81 7.46
CA GLY A 131 -10.99 -5.74 7.89
C GLY A 131 -12.33 -5.79 7.17
N LEU A 132 -12.28 -5.94 5.84
CA LEU A 132 -13.45 -6.10 4.98
C LEU A 132 -14.16 -7.44 5.24
N TRP A 133 -13.42 -8.55 5.25
CA TRP A 133 -13.98 -9.91 5.33
C TRP A 133 -14.76 -10.16 6.62
N THR A 134 -14.23 -9.66 7.73
CA THR A 134 -14.82 -9.83 9.08
C THR A 134 -15.82 -8.72 9.44
N GLY A 135 -15.91 -7.68 8.59
CA GLY A 135 -16.68 -6.46 8.86
C GLY A 135 -16.14 -5.63 10.03
N SER A 136 -14.91 -5.88 10.49
CA SER A 136 -14.32 -5.09 11.58
C SER A 136 -14.08 -3.64 11.17
N ASP A 137 -13.78 -3.39 9.90
CA ASP A 137 -13.58 -2.02 9.41
C ASP A 137 -14.86 -1.18 9.53
N VAL A 138 -16.02 -1.74 9.18
CA VAL A 138 -17.33 -1.07 9.38
C VAL A 138 -17.59 -0.82 10.86
N ARG A 139 -17.27 -1.78 11.73
CA ARG A 139 -17.42 -1.61 13.19
C ARG A 139 -16.51 -0.51 13.73
N GLU A 140 -15.27 -0.43 13.25
CA GLU A 140 -14.34 0.65 13.62
C GLU A 140 -14.86 2.00 13.15
N GLN A 141 -15.29 2.13 11.89
CA GLN A 141 -15.88 3.37 11.38
C GLN A 141 -17.06 3.85 12.24
N ARG A 142 -17.99 2.96 12.59
CA ARG A 142 -19.11 3.28 13.49
C ARG A 142 -18.65 3.72 14.87
N ALA A 143 -17.67 3.04 15.45
CA ALA A 143 -17.12 3.37 16.77
C ALA A 143 -16.46 4.75 16.79
N LEU A 144 -15.93 5.20 15.66
CA LEU A 144 -15.33 6.53 15.46
C LEU A 144 -16.37 7.61 15.10
N GLY A 145 -17.66 7.26 15.07
CA GLY A 145 -18.74 8.19 14.72
C GLY A 145 -18.82 8.52 13.22
N LEU A 146 -18.14 7.75 12.37
CA LEU A 146 -18.24 7.89 10.92
C LEU A 146 -19.51 7.22 10.40
N ALA A 147 -19.96 7.66 9.22
CA ALA A 147 -21.04 7.02 8.47
C ALA A 147 -20.45 6.12 7.38
N PRO A 148 -20.17 4.83 7.65
CA PRO A 148 -19.62 3.93 6.64
C PRO A 148 -20.62 3.71 5.51
N ASN A 149 -20.12 3.65 4.27
CA ASN A 149 -20.92 3.16 3.15
C ASN A 149 -20.96 1.62 3.18
N GLU A 150 -21.86 1.09 4.01
CA GLU A 150 -21.99 -0.36 4.23
C GLU A 150 -22.49 -1.10 3.01
N GLU A 151 -23.29 -0.46 2.16
CA GLU A 151 -23.74 -1.03 0.90
C GLU A 151 -22.55 -1.29 -0.04
N ALA A 152 -21.70 -0.28 -0.24
CA ALA A 152 -20.51 -0.43 -1.06
C ALA A 152 -19.54 -1.47 -0.49
N LEU A 153 -19.27 -1.44 0.82
CA LEU A 153 -18.40 -2.44 1.46
C LEU A 153 -18.99 -3.86 1.40
N GLY A 154 -20.31 -3.98 1.55
CA GLY A 154 -21.04 -5.23 1.36
C GLY A 154 -20.93 -5.76 -0.07
N ALA A 155 -21.05 -4.89 -1.07
CA ALA A 155 -20.86 -5.23 -2.48
C ALA A 155 -19.44 -5.71 -2.77
N ILE A 156 -18.41 -5.02 -2.25
CA ILE A 156 -17.00 -5.43 -2.40
C ILE A 156 -16.77 -6.80 -1.74
N ARG A 157 -17.28 -7.01 -0.51
CA ARG A 157 -17.19 -8.31 0.17
C ARG A 157 -17.91 -9.42 -0.59
N GLY A 158 -19.08 -9.13 -1.17
CA GLY A 158 -19.83 -10.05 -2.02
C GLY A 158 -19.05 -10.44 -3.28
N ARG A 159 -18.51 -9.45 -4.00
CA ARG A 159 -17.65 -9.67 -5.17
C ARG A 159 -16.42 -10.50 -4.82
N LEU A 160 -15.78 -10.21 -3.69
CA LEU A 160 -14.64 -10.99 -3.20
C LEU A 160 -14.99 -12.47 -3.00
N ARG A 161 -16.14 -12.78 -2.38
CA ARG A 161 -16.61 -14.16 -2.21
C ARG A 161 -16.77 -14.88 -3.55
N VAL A 162 -17.41 -14.22 -4.51
CA VAL A 162 -17.66 -14.78 -5.84
C VAL A 162 -16.34 -15.05 -6.56
N LEU A 163 -15.44 -14.05 -6.63
CA LEU A 163 -14.19 -14.17 -7.37
C LEU A 163 -13.19 -15.16 -6.74
N THR A 164 -13.17 -15.27 -5.41
CA THR A 164 -12.24 -16.18 -4.70
C THR A 164 -12.80 -17.58 -4.44
N GLY A 165 -14.13 -17.74 -4.60
CA GLY A 165 -14.85 -18.94 -4.17
C GLY A 165 -14.74 -19.21 -2.66
N ALA A 166 -14.38 -18.22 -1.84
CA ALA A 166 -14.23 -18.41 -0.41
C ALA A 166 -15.61 -18.59 0.26
N PRO A 167 -15.84 -19.67 1.04
CA PRO A 167 -17.09 -19.85 1.75
C PRO A 167 -17.26 -18.79 2.83
N GLU A 168 -18.51 -18.56 3.24
CA GLU A 168 -18.78 -17.67 4.36
C GLU A 168 -18.10 -18.18 5.64
N GLY A 169 -17.42 -17.30 6.38
CA GLY A 169 -16.67 -17.69 7.58
C GLY A 169 -15.32 -18.36 7.31
N ALA A 170 -14.85 -18.41 6.06
CA ALA A 170 -13.50 -18.89 5.75
C ALA A 170 -12.44 -18.18 6.62
N PRO A 171 -11.39 -18.89 7.09
CA PRO A 171 -10.31 -18.27 7.85
C PRO A 171 -9.65 -17.14 7.06
N VAL A 172 -9.35 -16.03 7.75
CA VAL A 172 -8.76 -14.82 7.12
C VAL A 172 -7.52 -15.15 6.29
N GLY A 173 -6.61 -15.99 6.80
CA GLY A 173 -5.40 -16.37 6.07
C GLY A 173 -5.68 -17.14 4.78
N GLU A 174 -6.79 -17.88 4.70
CA GLU A 174 -7.21 -18.51 3.45
C GLU A 174 -7.72 -17.47 2.45
N VAL A 175 -8.57 -16.55 2.92
CA VAL A 175 -9.11 -15.46 2.08
C VAL A 175 -7.96 -14.62 1.53
N VAL A 176 -7.01 -14.20 2.37
CA VAL A 176 -5.81 -13.45 1.96
C VAL A 176 -5.06 -14.16 0.82
N ARG A 177 -4.78 -15.47 0.96
CA ARG A 177 -4.07 -16.23 -0.08
C ARG A 177 -4.88 -16.33 -1.37
N ARG A 178 -6.19 -16.58 -1.28
CA ARG A 178 -7.07 -16.66 -2.46
C ARG A 178 -7.15 -15.31 -3.18
N THR A 179 -7.29 -14.21 -2.46
CA THR A 179 -7.33 -12.86 -3.03
C THR A 179 -6.02 -12.51 -3.74
N HIS A 180 -4.87 -12.83 -3.16
CA HIS A 180 -3.58 -12.56 -3.80
C HIS A 180 -3.32 -13.48 -4.99
N ARG A 181 -3.82 -14.73 -4.96
CA ARG A 181 -3.80 -15.60 -6.15
C ARG A 181 -4.67 -15.04 -7.27
N LEU A 182 -5.86 -14.54 -6.95
CA LEU A 182 -6.72 -13.84 -7.91
C LEU A 182 -6.04 -12.58 -8.46
N LEU A 183 -5.35 -11.80 -7.62
CA LEU A 183 -4.60 -10.61 -8.07
C LEU A 183 -3.47 -10.97 -9.04
N ALA A 184 -2.87 -12.16 -8.90
CA ALA A 184 -1.82 -12.64 -9.79
C ALA A 184 -2.30 -12.85 -11.24
N ASP A 185 -3.61 -12.99 -11.46
CA ASP A 185 -4.17 -13.07 -12.82
C ASP A 185 -4.09 -11.73 -13.57
N ALA A 186 -3.76 -10.62 -12.89
CA ALA A 186 -3.56 -9.34 -13.54
C ALA A 186 -2.34 -9.36 -14.48
N PRO A 187 -2.48 -8.89 -15.74
CA PRO A 187 -1.35 -8.74 -16.65
C PRO A 187 -0.49 -7.51 -16.30
N SER A 188 -0.78 -6.83 -15.20
CA SER A 188 -0.13 -5.59 -14.78
C SER A 188 1.37 -5.77 -14.52
N VAL A 189 2.22 -4.85 -15.00
CA VAL A 189 3.69 -4.90 -14.82
C VAL A 189 4.08 -5.16 -13.37
N MET A 190 3.39 -4.49 -12.44
CA MET A 190 3.62 -4.63 -11.01
C MET A 190 2.37 -5.12 -10.29
N ILE A 191 2.57 -6.01 -9.32
CA ILE A 191 1.56 -6.41 -8.35
C ILE A 191 2.14 -6.21 -6.95
N THR A 192 1.32 -5.77 -6.00
CA THR A 192 1.75 -5.52 -4.63
C THR A 192 0.84 -6.18 -3.61
N ALA A 193 1.42 -6.57 -2.47
CA ALA A 193 0.72 -7.00 -1.27
C ALA A 193 1.06 -6.04 -0.14
N THR A 194 0.04 -5.66 0.64
CA THR A 194 0.27 -4.89 1.87
C THR A 194 0.77 -5.82 2.97
N LEU A 195 1.62 -5.31 3.87
CA LEU A 195 2.12 -6.13 4.98
C LEU A 195 1.02 -6.43 6.00
N GLU A 196 0.03 -5.56 6.11
CA GLU A 196 -1.17 -5.76 6.90
C GLU A 196 -1.95 -6.97 6.41
N ASP A 197 -2.19 -7.08 5.10
CA ASP A 197 -2.86 -8.26 4.52
C ASP A 197 -2.02 -9.52 4.69
N VAL A 198 -0.71 -9.44 4.44
CA VAL A 198 0.23 -10.55 4.63
C VAL A 198 0.15 -11.10 6.04
N LEU A 199 0.06 -10.21 7.04
CA LEU A 199 -0.04 -10.59 8.45
C LEU A 199 -1.48 -10.88 8.90
N GLY A 200 -2.49 -10.66 8.03
CA GLY A 200 -3.91 -10.87 8.34
C GLY A 200 -4.48 -9.86 9.34
N LEU A 201 -3.93 -8.64 9.38
CA LEU A 201 -4.35 -7.58 10.29
C LEU A 201 -5.67 -6.97 9.83
N ALA A 202 -6.58 -6.76 10.79
CA ALA A 202 -7.93 -6.27 10.54
C ALA A 202 -8.02 -4.74 10.43
N GLU A 203 -7.09 -4.04 11.09
CA GLU A 203 -6.99 -2.58 11.10
C GLU A 203 -6.21 -2.08 9.89
N ARG A 204 -6.62 -0.92 9.36
CA ARG A 204 -5.85 -0.19 8.34
C ARG A 204 -4.95 0.87 8.99
N PRO A 205 -3.82 1.23 8.35
CA PRO A 205 -2.90 2.25 8.87
C PRO A 205 -3.55 3.63 9.02
N ASN A 206 -4.46 4.00 8.11
CA ASN A 206 -5.15 5.29 8.13
C ASN A 206 -6.66 5.15 7.93
N MET A 207 -7.42 6.00 8.61
CA MET A 207 -8.86 6.12 8.47
C MET A 207 -9.18 7.52 7.93
N PRO A 208 -9.38 7.69 6.61
CA PRO A 208 -9.77 8.96 6.04
C PRO A 208 -10.99 9.56 6.74
N GLY A 209 -10.99 10.88 6.93
CA GLY A 209 -12.06 11.59 7.63
C GLY A 209 -11.95 11.58 9.16
N THR A 210 -10.84 11.10 9.73
CA THR A 210 -10.56 11.20 11.18
C THR A 210 -9.33 12.03 11.43
N THR A 211 -9.24 12.60 12.64
CA THR A 211 -8.04 13.31 13.09
C THR A 211 -7.25 12.49 14.10
N ALA A 212 -6.00 12.89 14.37
CA ALA A 212 -5.15 12.31 15.41
C ALA A 212 -5.78 12.32 16.81
N ALA A 213 -6.72 13.25 17.07
CA ALA A 213 -7.48 13.31 18.33
C ALA A 213 -8.55 12.20 18.44
N VAL A 214 -9.03 11.69 17.30
CA VAL A 214 -10.11 10.69 17.22
C VAL A 214 -9.53 9.29 17.00
N ARG A 215 -8.51 9.16 16.15
CA ARG A 215 -7.87 7.90 15.83
C ARG A 215 -6.36 8.11 15.63
N PRO A 216 -5.49 7.24 16.17
CA PRO A 216 -4.05 7.35 15.99
C PRO A 216 -3.60 6.89 14.59
N ASN A 217 -4.05 7.58 13.55
CA ASN A 217 -3.68 7.31 12.17
C ASN A 217 -2.16 7.31 11.99
N TRP A 218 -1.67 6.45 11.08
CA TRP A 218 -0.26 6.36 10.68
C TRP A 218 0.71 6.06 11.83
N SER A 219 0.18 5.64 12.98
CA SER A 219 0.93 5.49 14.22
C SER A 219 0.79 4.08 14.77
N VAL A 220 0.26 3.15 13.97
CA VAL A 220 0.09 1.75 14.35
C VAL A 220 1.14 0.92 13.63
N ALA A 221 2.05 0.33 14.39
CA ALA A 221 3.10 -0.53 13.89
C ALA A 221 2.57 -1.94 13.57
N LEU A 222 3.23 -2.61 12.63
CA LEU A 222 3.07 -4.05 12.46
C LEU A 222 3.44 -4.78 13.77
N PRO A 223 2.77 -5.89 14.10
CA PRO A 223 3.00 -6.60 15.35
C PRO A 223 4.34 -7.35 15.40
N LEU A 224 5.09 -7.39 14.30
CA LEU A 224 6.37 -8.07 14.18
C LEU A 224 7.45 -7.10 13.72
N PRO A 225 8.65 -7.14 14.33
CA PRO A 225 9.81 -6.45 13.77
C PRO A 225 10.25 -7.11 12.46
N LEU A 226 11.03 -6.38 11.66
CA LEU A 226 11.49 -6.84 10.34
C LEU A 226 12.25 -8.17 10.40
N GLU A 227 13.06 -8.38 11.43
CA GLU A 227 13.86 -9.59 11.63
C GLU A 227 12.99 -10.83 11.86
N ALA A 228 11.87 -10.66 12.59
CA ALA A 228 10.89 -11.72 12.78
C ALA A 228 10.07 -11.94 11.50
N LEU A 229 9.68 -10.85 10.82
CA LEU A 229 8.91 -10.91 9.58
C LEU A 229 9.65 -11.69 8.47
N ARG A 230 10.98 -11.55 8.38
CA ARG A 230 11.82 -12.31 7.43
C ARG A 230 11.73 -13.83 7.61
N ASN A 231 11.44 -14.29 8.83
CA ASN A 231 11.31 -15.72 9.15
C ASN A 231 9.85 -16.18 9.29
N ASP A 232 8.88 -15.27 9.14
CA ASP A 232 7.47 -15.59 9.21
C ASP A 232 7.03 -16.33 7.94
N PRO A 233 6.22 -17.41 8.03
CA PRO A 233 5.79 -18.16 6.86
C PRO A 233 4.77 -17.41 5.99
N ARG A 234 4.05 -16.41 6.53
CA ARG A 234 2.96 -15.74 5.81
C ARG A 234 3.45 -14.89 4.62
N PRO A 235 4.51 -14.06 4.71
CA PRO A 235 5.07 -13.38 3.56
C PRO A 235 5.40 -14.34 2.41
N ARG A 236 6.03 -15.48 2.71
CA ARG A 236 6.36 -16.49 1.71
C ARG A 236 5.10 -17.10 1.08
N ALA A 237 4.10 -17.45 1.88
CA ALA A 237 2.86 -18.02 1.37
C ALA A 237 2.09 -17.04 0.46
N VAL A 238 2.12 -15.74 0.77
CA VAL A 238 1.53 -14.70 -0.10
C VAL A 238 2.36 -14.50 -1.35
N ALA A 239 3.69 -14.48 -1.25
CA ALA A 239 4.58 -14.42 -2.42
C ALA A 239 4.39 -15.62 -3.34
N GLU A 240 4.20 -16.84 -2.82
CA GLU A 240 3.87 -18.04 -3.61
C GLU A 240 2.48 -17.93 -4.27
N ALA A 241 1.49 -17.36 -3.58
CA ALA A 241 0.19 -17.08 -4.17
C ALA A 241 0.27 -16.07 -5.33
N LEU A 242 1.14 -15.06 -5.19
CA LEU A 242 1.42 -14.07 -6.24
C LEU A 242 2.37 -14.59 -7.33
N GLY A 243 3.16 -15.62 -7.05
CA GLY A 243 4.18 -16.15 -7.95
C GLY A 243 3.64 -17.06 -9.05
N GLY A 244 2.37 -17.46 -8.98
CA GLY A 244 1.69 -18.27 -10.01
C GLY A 244 1.43 -17.55 -11.34
N ARG A 245 2.07 -16.39 -11.57
CA ARG A 245 1.88 -15.58 -12.76
C ARG A 245 2.42 -16.31 -13.98
N PRO A 246 1.67 -16.34 -15.10
CA PRO A 246 2.29 -16.69 -16.37
C PRO A 246 3.43 -15.69 -16.63
N VAL A 247 4.60 -16.21 -17.04
CA VAL A 247 5.74 -15.37 -17.41
C VAL A 247 5.28 -14.44 -18.51
N MET A 248 5.31 -13.13 -18.24
CA MET A 248 4.94 -12.11 -19.21
C MET A 248 5.90 -12.23 -20.40
N GLN A 249 5.38 -12.54 -21.58
CA GLN A 249 6.17 -12.44 -22.81
C GLN A 249 6.65 -10.99 -22.94
N GLU A 250 7.87 -10.79 -23.42
CA GLU A 250 8.45 -9.46 -23.62
C GLU A 250 7.43 -8.55 -24.31
N ILE A 251 7.18 -7.37 -23.71
CA ILE A 251 6.41 -6.32 -24.37
C ILE A 251 7.35 -5.78 -25.46
N ASP A 252 7.26 -6.35 -26.65
CA ASP A 252 8.03 -5.92 -27.82
C ASP A 252 7.81 -4.43 -28.10
N GLY A 253 8.92 -3.67 -28.15
CA GLY A 253 9.10 -2.38 -28.84
C GLY A 253 8.49 -1.14 -28.20
#